data_AF-A0A3M5J5U3-F1
#
_entry.id   AF-A0A3M5J5U3-F1
#
_cell.length_a   1.000
_cell.length_b   1.000
_cell.length_c   1.000
_cell.angle_alpha   90.00
_cell.angle_beta   90.00
_cell.angle_gamma   90.00
#
_symmetry.space_group_name_H-M   'P 1'
#
loop_
_entity.id
_entity.type
_entity.pdbx_description
1 polymer ?
#
loop_
_entity_poly.entity_id
_entity_poly.type
_entity_poly.pdbx_seq_one_letter_code
_entity_poly.pdbx_strand_id
1 'polypeptide(L)'
;MLPESALMSSPHVSPIGLYRYDALNRLASIAPAGQEVVRRFYRNNRLTTAIQGTSHHSVVQAEGLLLALRRVESDQVLFDLLATDQANSVLHSLDAMRNQAFVYSPYGLRSLQTSALSVPGFTGQTIDPITGYYLLGNGLRAFNPTLMRFNSPDTLSPFGEGGINGYAYCGGDPVNNVDPTGQVFKVVVAVFSTRTIKSVKLISEQFNDVIETARKGLIPAVGSSTPLQGSRKWLDDALERFNDSQSSFIKNLRQVNRHFATHGDERLSFEQAEYYAGLASQVYSGKKSDPAAFGAAAIKWARQFPQDRSTAMVGAAFNSAGALISGAVQKKQYKTGNILRNTTRIRSGSTAGTP
;
A
#
# COMPACT_ATOMS: atom_id res chain seq x y z
N MET A 1 -66.80 15.56 -15.82
CA MET A 1 -65.77 15.31 -16.85
C MET A 1 -64.47 15.91 -16.35
N LEU A 2 -63.57 15.08 -15.81
CA LEU A 2 -62.19 15.46 -15.49
C LEU A 2 -61.33 15.07 -16.70
N PRO A 3 -60.32 15.86 -17.10
CA PRO A 3 -59.60 15.61 -18.33
C PRO A 3 -58.65 14.41 -18.19
N GLU A 4 -58.51 13.71 -19.30
CA GLU A 4 -57.66 12.54 -19.50
C GLU A 4 -56.23 12.74 -19.00
N SER A 5 -55.77 11.69 -18.34
CA SER A 5 -54.38 11.36 -18.02
C SER A 5 -53.37 11.89 -19.03
N ALA A 6 -52.54 12.84 -18.59
CA ALA A 6 -51.21 13.03 -19.13
C ALA A 6 -50.36 11.78 -18.79
N LEU A 7 -50.46 10.75 -19.62
CA LEU A 7 -49.46 9.69 -19.71
C LEU A 7 -48.15 10.38 -20.12
N MET A 8 -47.32 10.71 -19.14
CA MET A 8 -45.93 11.10 -19.37
C MET A 8 -45.30 9.95 -20.17
N SER A 9 -44.97 10.21 -21.43
CA SER A 9 -44.17 9.31 -22.23
C SER A 9 -42.92 8.96 -21.42
N SER A 10 -42.72 7.67 -21.18
CA SER A 10 -41.50 7.19 -20.55
C SER A 10 -40.31 7.80 -21.31
N PRO A 11 -39.36 8.46 -20.64
CA PRO A 11 -38.21 9.02 -21.34
C PRO A 11 -37.56 7.90 -22.15
N HIS A 12 -37.20 8.18 -23.40
CA HIS A 12 -36.43 7.26 -24.22
C HIS A 12 -35.08 7.01 -23.53
N VAL A 13 -35.01 5.98 -22.68
CA VAL A 13 -33.77 5.55 -22.04
C VAL A 13 -33.00 4.75 -23.07
N SER A 14 -32.01 5.37 -23.70
CA SER A 14 -31.04 4.66 -24.53
C SER A 14 -29.94 4.10 -23.64
N PRO A 15 -29.71 2.78 -23.62
CA PRO A 15 -28.64 2.20 -22.81
C PRO A 15 -27.27 2.66 -23.33
N ILE A 16 -26.42 3.17 -22.43
CA ILE A 16 -25.04 3.58 -22.74
C ILE A 16 -24.06 2.39 -22.79
N GLY A 17 -24.52 1.20 -22.39
CA GLY A 17 -23.81 -0.05 -22.55
C GLY A 17 -24.43 -1.21 -21.77
N LEU A 18 -23.85 -2.40 -21.91
CA LEU A 18 -24.32 -3.64 -21.29
C LEU A 18 -23.17 -4.37 -20.58
N TYR A 19 -23.42 -4.82 -19.36
CA TYR A 19 -22.53 -5.70 -18.60
C TYR A 19 -23.08 -7.12 -18.64
N ARG A 20 -22.19 -8.12 -18.78
CA ARG A 20 -22.55 -9.54 -18.66
C ARG A 20 -21.64 -10.23 -17.67
N TYR A 21 -22.21 -11.16 -16.92
CA TYR A 21 -21.51 -11.89 -15.86
C TYR A 21 -21.47 -13.38 -16.18
N ASP A 22 -20.42 -14.06 -15.70
CA ASP A 22 -20.33 -15.51 -15.74
C ASP A 22 -21.06 -16.17 -14.55
N ALA A 23 -21.15 -17.50 -14.56
CA ALA A 23 -21.83 -18.26 -13.50
C ALA A 23 -21.17 -18.15 -12.11
N LEU A 24 -19.98 -17.53 -12.01
CA LEU A 24 -19.28 -17.27 -10.75
C LEU A 24 -19.47 -15.81 -10.29
N ASN A 25 -20.42 -15.08 -10.86
CA ASN A 25 -20.70 -13.66 -10.61
C ASN A 25 -19.51 -12.73 -10.91
N ARG A 26 -18.70 -13.07 -11.92
CA ARG A 26 -17.60 -12.21 -12.39
C ARG A 26 -17.98 -11.56 -13.70
N LEU A 27 -17.59 -10.31 -13.88
CA LEU A 27 -17.84 -9.53 -15.08
C LEU A 27 -17.14 -10.15 -16.30
N ALA A 28 -17.90 -10.84 -17.14
CA ALA A 28 -17.40 -11.55 -18.31
C ALA A 28 -17.22 -10.63 -19.52
N SER A 29 -18.10 -9.64 -19.69
CA SER A 29 -17.96 -8.66 -20.79
C SER A 29 -18.58 -7.31 -20.50
N ILE A 30 -18.01 -6.27 -21.10
CA ILE A 30 -18.51 -4.90 -21.13
C ILE A 30 -18.76 -4.54 -22.59
N ALA A 31 -19.97 -4.09 -22.92
CA ALA A 31 -20.34 -3.66 -24.27
C ALA A 31 -20.79 -2.19 -24.23
N PRO A 32 -19.87 -1.22 -24.32
CA PRO A 32 -20.23 0.19 -24.42
C PRO A 32 -20.98 0.47 -25.73
N ALA A 33 -21.92 1.41 -25.70
CA ALA A 33 -22.66 1.80 -26.89
C ALA A 33 -21.71 2.37 -27.97
N GLY A 34 -21.81 1.86 -29.20
CA GLY A 34 -20.99 2.29 -30.33
C GLY A 34 -19.52 1.84 -30.27
N GLN A 35 -19.15 0.95 -29.34
CA GLN A 35 -17.79 0.39 -29.24
C GLN A 35 -17.81 -1.13 -29.31
N GLU A 36 -16.65 -1.67 -29.65
CA GLU A 36 -16.37 -3.11 -29.60
C GLU A 36 -16.50 -3.66 -28.17
N VAL A 37 -17.06 -4.88 -28.06
CA VAL A 37 -17.24 -5.57 -26.78
C VAL A 37 -15.89 -5.94 -26.18
N VAL A 38 -15.68 -5.56 -24.92
CA VAL A 38 -14.53 -5.97 -24.12
C VAL A 38 -14.86 -7.28 -23.41
N ARG A 39 -14.20 -8.38 -23.79
CA ARG A 39 -14.30 -9.69 -23.13
C ARG A 39 -13.18 -9.83 -22.10
N ARG A 40 -13.48 -10.39 -20.94
CA ARG A 40 -12.58 -10.46 -19.78
C ARG A 40 -12.33 -11.91 -19.38
N PHE A 41 -11.07 -12.24 -19.15
CA PHE A 41 -10.63 -13.59 -18.81
C PHE A 41 -9.84 -13.59 -17.50
N TYR A 42 -10.17 -14.57 -16.65
CA TYR A 42 -9.71 -14.63 -15.28
C TYR A 42 -8.87 -15.87 -15.04
N ARG A 43 -7.72 -15.70 -14.36
CA ARG A 43 -6.89 -16.79 -13.85
C ARG A 43 -6.84 -16.66 -12.32
N ASN A 44 -7.19 -17.73 -11.60
CA ASN A 44 -7.24 -17.73 -10.13
C ASN A 44 -8.03 -16.52 -9.56
N ASN A 45 -9.19 -16.24 -10.15
CA ASN A 45 -10.07 -15.12 -9.82
C ASN A 45 -9.45 -13.72 -9.98
N ARG A 46 -8.40 -13.58 -10.80
CA ARG A 46 -7.80 -12.29 -11.16
C ARG A 46 -7.92 -12.04 -12.66
N LEU A 47 -8.33 -10.84 -13.03
CA LEU A 47 -8.34 -10.43 -14.43
C LEU A 47 -6.91 -10.54 -14.98
N THR A 48 -6.75 -11.33 -16.04
CA THR A 48 -5.44 -11.57 -16.67
C THR A 48 -5.42 -11.07 -18.10
N THR A 49 -6.53 -11.26 -18.83
CA THR A 49 -6.62 -10.88 -20.24
C THR A 49 -7.92 -10.15 -20.53
N ALA A 50 -7.85 -9.10 -21.34
CA ALA A 50 -8.99 -8.42 -21.92
C ALA A 50 -8.82 -8.39 -23.44
N ILE A 51 -9.90 -8.69 -24.17
CA ILE A 51 -9.93 -8.71 -25.63
C ILE A 51 -11.02 -7.74 -26.10
N GLN A 52 -10.68 -6.83 -27.01
CA GLN A 52 -11.61 -5.89 -27.64
C GLN A 52 -11.31 -5.86 -29.14
N GLY A 53 -12.19 -6.45 -29.95
CA GLY A 53 -11.93 -6.67 -31.37
C GLY A 53 -10.65 -7.46 -31.60
N THR A 54 -9.76 -6.89 -32.40
CA THR A 54 -8.42 -7.42 -32.68
C THR A 54 -7.38 -7.03 -31.64
N SER A 55 -7.71 -6.12 -30.71
CA SER A 55 -6.80 -5.66 -29.66
C SER A 55 -6.85 -6.56 -28.44
N HIS A 56 -5.70 -7.11 -28.04
CA HIS A 56 -5.60 -8.02 -26.91
C HIS A 56 -4.64 -7.45 -25.87
N HIS A 57 -5.07 -7.40 -24.62
CA HIS A 57 -4.23 -6.97 -23.50
C HIS A 57 -4.11 -8.12 -22.51
N SER A 58 -2.88 -8.51 -22.15
CA SER A 58 -2.61 -9.52 -21.15
C SER A 58 -1.60 -9.02 -20.14
N VAL A 59 -1.96 -9.09 -18.88
CA VAL A 59 -1.09 -8.72 -17.78
C VAL A 59 -0.07 -9.82 -17.54
N VAL A 60 1.20 -9.45 -17.52
CA VAL A 60 2.30 -10.26 -17.02
C VAL A 60 2.52 -9.89 -15.56
N GLN A 61 2.35 -10.86 -14.69
CA GLN A 61 2.47 -10.69 -13.25
C GLN A 61 3.23 -11.86 -12.62
N ALA A 62 3.97 -11.57 -11.56
CA ALA A 62 4.58 -12.58 -10.70
C ALA A 62 4.18 -12.29 -9.25
N GLU A 63 3.67 -13.30 -8.55
CA GLU A 63 3.29 -13.21 -7.13
C GLU A 63 2.30 -12.09 -6.80
N GLY A 64 1.53 -11.67 -7.79
CA GLY A 64 0.55 -10.61 -7.67
C GLY A 64 1.09 -9.20 -7.80
N LEU A 65 2.36 -9.05 -8.18
CA LEU A 65 2.93 -7.79 -8.67
C LEU A 65 2.71 -7.71 -10.19
N LEU A 66 2.17 -6.57 -10.64
CA LEU A 66 2.06 -6.28 -12.07
C LEU A 66 3.44 -5.87 -12.58
N LEU A 67 3.96 -6.60 -13.57
CA LEU A 67 5.30 -6.39 -14.11
C LEU A 67 5.27 -5.79 -15.51
N ALA A 68 4.39 -6.31 -16.37
CA ALA A 68 4.28 -5.83 -17.74
C ALA A 68 2.87 -6.00 -18.29
N LEU A 69 2.55 -5.26 -19.35
CA LEU A 69 1.37 -5.44 -20.17
C LEU A 69 1.81 -5.92 -21.54
N ARG A 70 1.40 -7.12 -21.92
CA ARG A 70 1.51 -7.60 -23.30
C ARG A 70 0.31 -7.06 -24.08
N ARG A 71 0.56 -6.32 -25.14
CA ARG A 71 -0.46 -5.79 -26.05
C ARG A 71 -0.32 -6.49 -27.40
N VAL A 72 -1.43 -6.83 -28.02
CA VAL A 72 -1.48 -7.20 -29.43
C VAL A 72 -2.34 -6.16 -30.12
N GLU A 73 -1.73 -5.42 -31.03
CA GLU A 73 -2.37 -4.35 -31.80
C GLU A 73 -1.97 -4.55 -33.26
N SER A 74 -2.94 -4.65 -34.17
CA SER A 74 -2.69 -4.85 -35.62
C SER A 74 -1.68 -5.99 -35.92
N ASP A 75 -1.87 -7.14 -35.27
CA ASP A 75 -0.99 -8.33 -35.34
C ASP A 75 0.46 -8.14 -34.84
N GLN A 76 0.81 -6.97 -34.29
CA GLN A 76 2.08 -6.76 -33.61
C GLN A 76 1.96 -7.01 -32.11
N VAL A 77 2.95 -7.72 -31.57
CA VAL A 77 3.06 -7.95 -30.13
C VAL A 77 3.97 -6.90 -29.52
N LEU A 78 3.40 -6.09 -28.63
CA LEU A 78 4.09 -5.03 -27.89
C LEU A 78 4.11 -5.36 -26.40
N PHE A 79 5.06 -4.77 -25.69
CA PHE A 79 5.20 -4.91 -24.24
C PHE A 79 5.42 -3.55 -23.59
N ASP A 80 4.65 -3.31 -22.53
CA ASP A 80 4.87 -2.16 -21.66
C ASP A 80 5.37 -2.67 -20.31
N LEU A 81 6.47 -2.13 -19.81
CA LEU A 81 6.92 -2.34 -18.44
C LEU A 81 6.09 -1.46 -17.51
N LEU A 82 5.56 -2.06 -16.44
CA LEU A 82 4.71 -1.36 -15.49
C LEU A 82 5.49 -1.10 -14.20
N ALA A 83 5.55 0.18 -13.79
CA ALA A 83 6.01 0.55 -12.45
C ALA A 83 4.79 0.75 -11.55
N THR A 84 4.74 0.00 -10.44
CA THR A 84 3.60 0.00 -9.52
C THR A 84 3.97 0.44 -8.11
N ASP A 85 2.98 0.95 -7.37
CA ASP A 85 3.09 1.20 -5.93
C ASP A 85 2.77 -0.06 -5.09
N GLN A 86 2.85 0.04 -3.77
CA GLN A 86 2.56 -1.07 -2.84
C GLN A 86 1.13 -1.62 -2.93
N ALA A 87 0.19 -0.86 -3.47
CA ALA A 87 -1.19 -1.26 -3.66
C ALA A 87 -1.44 -1.83 -5.07
N ASN A 88 -0.40 -2.00 -5.89
CA ASN A 88 -0.42 -2.33 -7.33
C ASN A 88 -1.00 -1.24 -8.24
N SER A 89 -1.08 0.02 -7.80
CA SER A 89 -1.44 1.12 -8.69
C SER A 89 -0.33 1.35 -9.70
N VAL A 90 -0.64 1.35 -10.99
CA VAL A 90 0.34 1.62 -12.06
C VAL A 90 0.65 3.11 -12.10
N LEU A 91 1.88 3.47 -11.71
CA LEU A 91 2.41 4.84 -11.71
C LEU A 91 3.09 5.19 -13.04
N HIS A 92 3.72 4.21 -13.69
CA HIS A 92 4.29 4.38 -15.02
C HIS A 92 4.03 3.18 -15.92
N SER A 93 3.81 3.43 -17.20
CA SER A 93 3.84 2.45 -18.28
C SER A 93 4.94 2.86 -19.26
N LEU A 94 5.94 2.01 -19.44
CA LEU A 94 7.08 2.27 -20.31
C LEU A 94 7.07 1.31 -21.49
N ASP A 95 6.96 1.86 -22.70
CA ASP A 95 7.23 1.13 -23.94
C ASP A 95 8.58 1.58 -24.54
N ALA A 96 8.98 1.00 -25.67
CA ALA A 96 10.27 1.28 -26.30
C ALA A 96 10.49 2.77 -26.70
N MET A 97 9.40 3.53 -26.84
CA MET A 97 9.39 4.90 -27.36
C MET A 97 8.83 5.92 -26.37
N ARG A 98 8.07 5.47 -25.36
CA ARG A 98 7.24 6.34 -24.51
C ARG A 98 7.27 5.90 -23.05
N ASN A 99 7.30 6.90 -22.17
CA ASN A 99 7.05 6.74 -20.74
C ASN A 99 5.78 7.51 -20.39
N GLN A 100 4.70 6.79 -20.10
CA GLN A 100 3.45 7.36 -19.66
C GLN A 100 3.37 7.33 -18.14
N ALA A 101 3.30 8.51 -17.52
CA ALA A 101 3.11 8.65 -16.08
C ALA A 101 1.62 8.77 -15.72
N PHE A 102 1.24 8.18 -14.59
CA PHE A 102 -0.10 8.25 -14.01
C PHE A 102 -0.03 8.80 -12.59
N VAL A 103 -0.97 9.69 -12.28
CA VAL A 103 -1.12 10.27 -10.95
C VAL A 103 -2.54 10.01 -10.47
N TYR A 104 -2.66 9.56 -9.23
CA TYR A 104 -3.93 9.24 -8.59
C TYR A 104 -4.12 10.06 -7.33
N SER A 105 -5.35 10.46 -7.05
CA SER A 105 -5.73 10.84 -5.70
C SER A 105 -5.67 9.62 -4.78
N PRO A 106 -5.68 9.80 -3.43
CA PRO A 106 -5.76 8.68 -2.50
C PRO A 106 -6.92 7.71 -2.77
N TYR A 107 -8.02 8.18 -3.37
CA TYR A 107 -9.19 7.38 -3.72
C TYR A 107 -9.20 6.98 -5.20
N GLY A 108 -8.07 7.05 -5.90
CA GLY A 108 -7.93 6.53 -7.26
C GLY A 108 -8.46 7.46 -8.37
N LEU A 109 -8.85 8.70 -8.04
CA LEU A 109 -9.26 9.67 -9.06
C LEU A 109 -8.05 10.06 -9.92
N ARG A 110 -8.19 9.98 -11.24
CA ARG A 110 -7.17 10.40 -12.23
C ARG A 110 -7.83 11.04 -13.44
N SER A 111 -7.07 11.82 -14.21
CA SER A 111 -7.56 12.39 -15.47
C SER A 111 -7.81 11.28 -16.51
N LEU A 112 -8.95 11.33 -17.18
CA LEU A 112 -9.32 10.39 -18.25
C LEU A 112 -8.60 10.71 -19.58
N GLN A 113 -8.03 11.90 -19.74
CA GLN A 113 -7.28 12.26 -20.96
C GLN A 113 -6.01 11.41 -21.17
N THR A 114 -5.50 10.77 -20.11
CA THR A 114 -4.37 9.85 -20.17
C THR A 114 -4.80 8.38 -20.12
N SER A 115 -6.10 8.06 -20.16
CA SER A 115 -6.57 6.68 -20.04
C SER A 115 -6.54 5.93 -21.37
N ALA A 116 -5.50 5.12 -21.56
CA ALA A 116 -5.67 3.89 -22.32
C ALA A 116 -6.69 3.02 -21.56
N LEU A 117 -7.86 2.78 -22.16
CA LEU A 117 -9.04 2.14 -21.55
C LEU A 117 -8.81 0.67 -21.11
N SER A 118 -7.63 0.12 -21.39
CA SER A 118 -7.27 -1.27 -21.18
C SER A 118 -6.04 -1.49 -20.29
N VAL A 119 -5.36 -0.43 -19.85
CA VAL A 119 -4.20 -0.54 -18.94
C VAL A 119 -4.68 -0.62 -17.49
N PRO A 120 -4.19 -1.58 -16.68
CA PRO A 120 -4.42 -1.59 -15.24
C PRO A 120 -4.03 -0.23 -14.62
N GLY A 121 -4.90 0.33 -13.78
CA GLY A 121 -4.73 1.65 -13.18
C GLY A 121 -4.55 1.58 -11.67
N PHE A 122 -5.42 2.28 -10.94
CA PHE A 122 -5.43 2.31 -9.47
C PHE A 122 -5.62 0.91 -8.91
N THR A 123 -4.78 0.52 -7.95
CA THR A 123 -4.79 -0.80 -7.29
C THR A 123 -4.83 -2.01 -8.24
N GLY A 124 -4.27 -1.85 -9.44
CA GLY A 124 -4.27 -2.84 -10.51
C GLY A 124 -5.61 -3.01 -11.22
N GLN A 125 -6.58 -2.13 -10.96
CA GLN A 125 -7.92 -2.16 -11.55
C GLN A 125 -7.98 -1.29 -12.80
N THR A 126 -8.63 -1.81 -13.84
CA THR A 126 -8.93 -1.02 -15.04
C THR A 126 -10.12 -0.10 -14.77
N ILE A 127 -10.07 1.12 -15.30
CA ILE A 127 -11.23 2.02 -15.31
C ILE A 127 -12.29 1.42 -16.22
N ASP A 128 -13.54 1.42 -15.75
CA ASP A 128 -14.68 1.03 -16.56
C ASP A 128 -14.94 2.06 -17.67
N PRO A 129 -14.96 1.66 -18.95
CA PRO A 129 -15.10 2.59 -20.08
C PRO A 129 -16.48 3.25 -20.17
N ILE A 130 -17.51 2.72 -19.50
CA ILE A 130 -18.86 3.28 -19.54
C ILE A 130 -19.05 4.36 -18.46
N THR A 131 -18.57 4.10 -17.24
CA THR A 131 -18.86 4.95 -16.06
C THR A 131 -17.66 5.72 -15.53
N GLY A 132 -16.43 5.34 -15.88
CA GLY A 132 -15.22 5.89 -15.30
C GLY A 132 -14.91 5.40 -13.88
N TYR A 133 -15.60 4.36 -13.41
CA TYR A 133 -15.46 3.80 -12.05
C TYR A 133 -14.52 2.59 -12.04
N TYR A 134 -14.22 2.08 -10.84
CA TYR A 134 -13.50 0.82 -10.68
C TYR A 134 -14.49 -0.27 -10.25
N LEU A 135 -14.59 -1.34 -11.05
CA LEU A 135 -15.51 -2.45 -10.80
C LEU A 135 -14.82 -3.55 -9.95
N LEU A 136 -14.67 -3.26 -8.65
CA LEU A 136 -13.99 -4.12 -7.68
C LEU A 136 -14.70 -5.45 -7.46
N GLY A 137 -13.98 -6.46 -6.96
CA GLY A 137 -14.51 -7.80 -6.79
C GLY A 137 -14.84 -8.50 -8.11
N ASN A 138 -14.10 -8.17 -9.17
CA ASN A 138 -14.37 -8.62 -10.53
C ASN A 138 -15.76 -8.22 -11.04
N GLY A 139 -16.25 -7.02 -10.72
CA GLY A 139 -17.57 -6.56 -11.15
C GLY A 139 -18.66 -6.59 -10.09
N LEU A 140 -18.33 -7.00 -8.87
CA LEU A 140 -19.29 -7.14 -7.78
C LEU A 140 -19.83 -5.79 -7.30
N ARG A 141 -18.95 -4.81 -7.11
CA ARG A 141 -19.34 -3.45 -6.70
C ARG A 141 -18.59 -2.38 -7.49
N ALA A 142 -19.32 -1.36 -7.89
CA ALA A 142 -18.75 -0.17 -8.50
C ALA A 142 -18.23 0.78 -7.40
N PHE A 143 -16.93 0.98 -7.35
CA PHE A 143 -16.28 1.99 -6.54
C PHE A 143 -16.15 3.29 -7.34
N ASN A 144 -16.76 4.35 -6.81
CA ASN A 144 -16.75 5.67 -7.43
C ASN A 144 -15.61 6.51 -6.81
N PRO A 145 -14.52 6.78 -7.54
CA PRO A 145 -13.38 7.52 -7.02
C PRO A 145 -13.70 9.00 -6.74
N THR A 146 -14.72 9.56 -7.40
CA THR A 146 -15.20 10.94 -7.17
C THR A 146 -15.98 11.04 -5.87
N LEU A 147 -16.87 10.07 -5.60
CA LEU A 147 -17.64 10.01 -4.35
C LEU A 147 -16.87 9.35 -3.20
N MET A 148 -15.70 8.76 -3.48
CA MET A 148 -14.83 8.10 -2.52
C MET A 148 -15.49 6.92 -1.78
N ARG A 149 -16.46 6.25 -2.43
CA ARG A 149 -17.27 5.18 -1.84
C ARG A 149 -17.80 4.20 -2.88
N PHE A 150 -18.33 3.07 -2.42
CA PHE A 150 -19.10 2.16 -3.27
C PHE A 150 -20.48 2.73 -3.60
N ASN A 151 -21.00 2.38 -4.78
CA ASN A 151 -22.35 2.75 -5.22
C ASN A 151 -23.43 1.79 -4.72
N SER A 152 -23.05 0.61 -4.22
CA SER A 152 -23.94 -0.37 -3.61
C SER A 152 -23.46 -0.75 -2.20
N PRO A 153 -24.39 -1.07 -1.28
CA PRO A 153 -24.04 -1.50 0.06
C PRO A 153 -23.34 -2.87 0.03
N ASP A 154 -22.50 -3.11 1.04
CA ASP A 154 -21.85 -4.39 1.26
C ASP A 154 -22.83 -5.40 1.84
N THR A 155 -22.87 -6.60 1.26
CA THR A 155 -23.69 -7.69 1.78
C THR A 155 -23.14 -8.27 3.10
N LEU A 156 -21.87 -8.03 3.41
CA LEU A 156 -21.25 -8.42 4.68
C LEU A 156 -21.40 -7.35 5.77
N SER A 157 -21.91 -6.18 5.44
CA SER A 157 -22.23 -5.13 6.43
C SER A 157 -23.66 -5.26 6.97
N PRO A 158 -23.96 -4.72 8.16
CA PRO A 158 -23.04 -4.01 9.06
C PRO A 158 -22.32 -4.92 10.08
N PHE A 159 -22.74 -6.19 10.20
CA PHE A 159 -22.33 -7.07 11.31
C PHE A 159 -21.32 -8.16 10.94
N GLY A 160 -20.97 -8.30 9.66
CA GLY A 160 -19.90 -9.18 9.18
C GLY A 160 -18.60 -8.42 8.89
N GLU A 161 -17.76 -9.01 8.05
CA GLU A 161 -16.40 -8.51 7.77
C GLU A 161 -16.36 -7.14 7.07
N GLY A 162 -17.45 -6.73 6.41
CA GLY A 162 -17.55 -5.41 5.75
C GLY A 162 -17.63 -4.23 6.73
N GLY A 163 -17.88 -4.50 8.02
CA GLY A 163 -17.99 -3.49 9.07
C GLY A 163 -19.25 -2.63 8.96
N ILE A 164 -19.40 -1.64 9.85
CA ILE A 164 -20.67 -0.94 10.06
C ILE A 164 -21.12 -0.11 8.84
N ASN A 165 -20.18 0.49 8.09
CA ASN A 165 -20.51 1.31 6.93
C ASN A 165 -20.41 0.49 5.64
N GLY A 166 -21.54 -0.01 5.16
CA GLY A 166 -21.61 -0.83 3.94
C GLY A 166 -21.18 -0.15 2.65
N TYR A 167 -20.92 1.15 2.63
CA TYR A 167 -20.45 1.85 1.43
C TYR A 167 -18.98 2.28 1.52
N ALA A 168 -18.32 2.09 2.66
CA ALA A 168 -16.97 2.57 2.88
C ALA A 168 -15.97 1.79 2.03
N TYR A 169 -15.11 2.51 1.31
CA TYR A 169 -13.93 1.93 0.69
C TYR A 169 -12.77 1.97 1.69
N CYS A 170 -12.06 0.86 1.87
CA CYS A 170 -10.83 0.78 2.67
C CYS A 170 -10.96 1.28 4.13
N GLY A 171 -12.16 1.25 4.70
CA GLY A 171 -12.44 1.84 6.02
C GLY A 171 -12.15 3.35 6.11
N GLY A 172 -12.15 4.06 4.98
CA GLY A 172 -11.79 5.48 4.90
C GLY A 172 -10.28 5.76 4.96
N ASP A 173 -9.46 4.74 4.66
CA ASP A 173 -8.00 4.87 4.59
C ASP A 173 -7.36 4.15 3.37
N PRO A 174 -7.67 4.59 2.14
CA PRO A 174 -7.22 3.93 0.90
C PRO A 174 -5.73 4.08 0.59
N VAL A 175 -4.98 4.87 1.37
CA VAL A 175 -3.51 4.96 1.27
C VAL A 175 -2.85 3.73 1.88
N ASN A 176 -3.44 3.21 2.96
CA ASN A 176 -2.87 2.13 3.77
C ASN A 176 -3.57 0.79 3.56
N ASN A 177 -4.71 0.79 2.86
CA ASN A 177 -5.56 -0.38 2.67
C ASN A 177 -5.94 -0.50 1.19
N VAL A 178 -6.17 -1.73 0.75
CA VAL A 178 -6.71 -2.04 -0.58
C VAL A 178 -7.88 -3.01 -0.40
N ASP A 179 -8.93 -2.86 -1.21
CA ASP A 179 -10.07 -3.80 -1.23
C ASP A 179 -10.18 -4.49 -2.59
N PRO A 180 -9.45 -5.60 -2.81
CA PRO A 180 -9.50 -6.33 -4.08
C PRO A 180 -10.84 -7.06 -4.30
N THR A 181 -11.53 -7.44 -3.22
CA THR A 181 -12.80 -8.18 -3.29
C THR A 181 -13.98 -7.24 -3.47
N GLY A 182 -13.77 -5.94 -3.24
CA GLY A 182 -14.85 -4.98 -3.14
C GLY A 182 -15.80 -5.37 -2.02
N GLN A 183 -15.34 -5.95 -0.91
CA GLN A 183 -16.15 -6.34 0.25
C GLN A 183 -15.33 -6.26 1.55
N VAL A 184 -14.08 -6.68 1.49
CA VAL A 184 -13.21 -6.76 2.66
C VAL A 184 -11.84 -6.24 2.26
N PHE A 185 -11.49 -5.10 2.84
CA PHE A 185 -10.18 -4.52 2.63
C PHE A 185 -9.10 -5.29 3.39
N LYS A 186 -7.90 -5.29 2.83
CA LYS A 186 -6.69 -5.79 3.45
C LYS A 186 -5.79 -4.62 3.75
N VAL A 187 -5.12 -4.68 4.89
CA VAL A 187 -4.07 -3.72 5.22
C VAL A 187 -2.91 -3.96 4.25
N VAL A 188 -2.53 -2.93 3.52
CA VAL A 188 -1.29 -2.92 2.74
C VAL A 188 -0.17 -2.71 3.74
N VAL A 189 0.31 -3.80 4.32
CA VAL A 189 1.64 -3.80 4.92
C VAL A 189 2.57 -3.62 3.72
N ALA A 190 3.40 -2.58 3.71
CA ALA A 190 4.52 -2.50 2.79
C ALA A 190 5.52 -3.61 3.18
N VAL A 191 5.17 -4.82 2.80
CA VAL A 191 6.10 -5.90 2.68
C VAL A 191 6.83 -5.58 1.39
N PHE A 192 8.10 -5.16 1.47
CA PHE A 192 9.04 -5.52 0.42
C PHE A 192 9.08 -7.05 0.43
N SER A 193 8.09 -7.66 -0.22
CA SER A 193 7.95 -9.09 -0.36
C SER A 193 9.05 -9.50 -1.31
N THR A 194 10.21 -9.83 -0.76
CA THR A 194 11.20 -10.62 -1.45
C THR A 194 10.72 -12.06 -1.53
N ARG A 195 9.69 -12.29 -2.34
CA ARG A 195 9.14 -13.58 -2.73
C ARG A 195 8.74 -13.36 -4.20
N THR A 196 9.21 -14.06 -5.23
CA THR A 196 10.24 -15.07 -5.44
C THR A 196 10.69 -14.88 -6.91
N ILE A 197 11.91 -14.43 -7.19
CA ILE A 197 12.48 -14.53 -8.54
C ILE A 197 12.98 -15.96 -8.69
N LYS A 198 12.14 -16.85 -9.21
CA LYS A 198 12.42 -18.29 -9.37
C LYS A 198 13.49 -18.64 -10.42
N SER A 199 14.26 -17.68 -10.93
CA SER A 199 15.25 -17.94 -11.97
C SER A 199 16.47 -17.03 -11.81
N VAL A 200 17.43 -17.40 -10.95
CA VAL A 200 18.90 -17.29 -11.17
C VAL A 200 19.59 -18.07 -10.03
N LYS A 201 20.22 -19.20 -10.36
CA LYS A 201 20.90 -20.14 -9.44
C LYS A 201 22.23 -19.60 -8.84
N LEU A 202 22.43 -18.28 -8.81
CA LEU A 202 23.73 -17.63 -8.51
C LEU A 202 23.70 -16.70 -7.26
N ILE A 203 22.58 -16.57 -6.54
CA ILE A 203 22.41 -15.59 -5.43
C ILE A 203 21.75 -16.23 -4.18
N SER A 204 22.10 -17.46 -3.79
CA SER A 204 21.43 -18.14 -2.66
C SER A 204 21.95 -17.74 -1.29
N GLU A 205 23.23 -17.35 -1.15
CA GLU A 205 23.83 -17.07 0.16
C GLU A 205 23.48 -15.66 0.68
N GLN A 206 23.43 -14.67 -0.21
CA GLN A 206 23.21 -13.26 0.14
C GLN A 206 21.77 -12.97 0.60
N PHE A 207 20.80 -13.77 0.15
CA PHE A 207 19.40 -13.61 0.51
C PHE A 207 19.08 -14.21 1.89
N ASN A 208 19.78 -15.29 2.27
CA ASN A 208 19.65 -15.88 3.60
C ASN A 208 20.09 -14.91 4.69
N ASP A 209 21.15 -14.14 4.47
CA ASP A 209 21.62 -13.15 5.45
C ASP A 209 20.63 -11.99 5.66
N VAL A 210 19.92 -11.58 4.60
CA VAL A 210 18.83 -10.60 4.68
C VAL A 210 17.65 -11.15 5.50
N ILE A 211 17.21 -12.39 5.22
CA ILE A 211 16.12 -13.05 5.96
C ILE A 211 16.51 -13.21 7.43
N GLU A 212 17.72 -13.68 7.70
CA GLU A 212 18.19 -13.95 9.05
C GLU A 212 18.36 -12.66 9.85
N THR A 213 18.91 -11.61 9.24
CA THR A 213 19.02 -10.29 9.86
C THR A 213 17.64 -9.70 10.15
N ALA A 214 16.66 -9.86 9.26
CA ALA A 214 15.28 -9.45 9.52
C ALA A 214 14.65 -10.24 10.67
N ARG A 215 14.84 -11.57 10.72
CA ARG A 215 14.35 -12.42 11.82
C ARG A 215 14.91 -11.98 13.16
N LYS A 216 16.22 -11.69 13.23
CA LYS A 216 16.92 -11.21 14.43
C LYS A 216 16.37 -9.89 14.96
N GLY A 217 15.91 -8.98 14.08
CA GLY A 217 15.29 -7.72 14.48
C GLY A 217 13.85 -7.86 15.01
N LEU A 218 13.12 -8.89 14.56
CA LEU A 218 11.70 -9.09 14.90
C LEU A 218 11.48 -9.98 16.13
N ILE A 219 12.35 -10.98 16.33
CA ILE A 219 12.15 -12.04 17.33
C ILE A 219 13.40 -12.14 18.20
N PRO A 220 13.29 -12.11 19.54
CA PRO A 220 14.43 -12.33 20.43
C PRO A 220 14.96 -13.77 20.35
N ALA A 221 16.23 -13.98 20.67
CA ALA A 221 16.81 -15.31 20.76
C ALA A 221 16.26 -16.07 21.98
N VAL A 222 15.83 -17.31 21.78
CA VAL A 222 15.28 -18.17 22.85
C VAL A 222 16.42 -18.61 23.76
N GLY A 223 16.28 -18.38 25.07
CA GLY A 223 17.25 -18.83 26.09
C GLY A 223 18.56 -18.01 26.15
N SER A 224 18.65 -16.89 25.44
CA SER A 224 19.83 -16.02 25.45
C SER A 224 19.78 -15.03 26.62
N SER A 225 20.87 -14.94 27.38
CA SER A 225 21.11 -13.92 28.40
C SER A 225 22.21 -12.94 28.00
N THR A 226 22.52 -12.83 26.71
CA THR A 226 23.61 -11.97 26.23
C THR A 226 23.34 -10.52 26.65
N PRO A 227 24.19 -9.92 27.51
CA PRO A 227 23.98 -8.56 27.94
C PRO A 227 24.18 -7.60 26.77
N LEU A 228 23.47 -6.47 26.80
CA LEU A 228 23.72 -5.37 25.87
C LEU A 228 25.19 -4.91 26.01
N GLN A 229 25.90 -4.79 24.88
CA GLN A 229 27.29 -4.34 24.84
C GLN A 229 27.51 -3.31 23.71
N GLY A 230 28.65 -2.62 23.76
CA GLY A 230 29.10 -1.68 22.72
C GLY A 230 28.08 -0.59 22.35
N SER A 231 27.98 -0.30 21.06
CA SER A 231 27.07 0.72 20.53
C SER A 231 25.59 0.40 20.76
N ARG A 232 25.23 -0.89 20.90
CA ARG A 232 23.84 -1.29 21.23
C ARG A 232 23.50 -0.96 22.67
N LYS A 233 24.40 -1.21 23.61
CA LYS A 233 24.23 -0.76 25.01
C LYS A 233 24.12 0.74 25.08
N TRP A 234 25.05 1.45 24.45
CA TRP A 234 25.03 2.91 24.42
C TRP A 234 23.70 3.45 23.87
N LEU A 235 23.17 2.85 22.79
CA LEU A 235 21.87 3.24 22.24
C LEU A 235 20.72 2.95 23.23
N ASP A 236 20.72 1.78 23.90
CA ASP A 236 19.67 1.46 24.88
C ASP A 236 19.66 2.44 26.05
N ASP A 237 20.85 2.74 26.59
CA ASP A 237 21.05 3.71 27.69
C ASP A 237 20.60 5.12 27.24
N ALA A 238 20.95 5.54 26.02
CA ALA A 238 20.55 6.83 25.46
C ALA A 238 19.03 6.96 25.23
N LEU A 239 18.31 5.84 25.14
CA LEU A 239 16.85 5.81 24.98
C LEU A 239 16.10 5.76 26.33
N GLU A 240 16.78 5.52 27.46
CA GLU A 240 16.14 5.46 28.79
C GLU A 240 15.42 6.75 29.18
N ARG A 241 15.98 7.90 28.79
CA ARG A 241 15.38 9.22 28.99
C ARG A 241 14.05 9.43 28.25
N PHE A 242 13.61 8.46 27.44
CA PHE A 242 12.37 8.50 26.67
C PHE A 242 11.41 7.35 27.05
N ASN A 243 11.60 6.71 28.21
CA ASN A 243 10.82 5.53 28.63
C ASN A 243 9.31 5.77 28.75
N ASP A 244 8.91 7.00 29.06
CA ASP A 244 7.53 7.45 29.17
C ASP A 244 6.88 7.79 27.82
N SER A 245 7.68 7.81 26.74
CA SER A 245 7.22 8.17 25.41
C SER A 245 6.16 7.21 24.87
N GLN A 246 5.12 7.77 24.26
CA GLN A 246 4.13 7.01 23.50
C GLN A 246 4.50 6.83 22.01
N SER A 247 5.68 7.30 21.60
CA SER A 247 6.18 7.18 20.23
C SER A 247 6.35 5.72 19.80
N SER A 248 5.79 5.39 18.64
CA SER A 248 6.00 4.08 18.00
C SER A 248 7.44 3.96 17.48
N PHE A 249 8.05 5.06 17.06
CA PHE A 249 9.45 5.08 16.61
C PHE A 249 10.41 4.70 17.75
N ILE A 250 10.31 5.36 18.90
CA ILE A 250 11.21 5.13 20.05
C ILE A 250 11.03 3.72 20.60
N LYS A 251 9.78 3.25 20.76
CA LYS A 251 9.47 1.89 21.23
C LYS A 251 10.04 0.81 20.31
N ASN A 252 9.80 0.94 19.01
CA ASN A 252 10.27 -0.04 18.03
C ASN A 252 11.79 -0.03 17.90
N LEU A 253 12.41 1.16 17.91
CA LEU A 253 13.86 1.30 17.87
C LEU A 253 14.52 0.55 19.03
N ARG A 254 14.01 0.76 20.26
CA ARG A 254 14.54 0.09 21.45
C ARG A 254 14.33 -1.43 21.41
N GLN A 255 13.14 -1.86 21.01
CA GLN A 255 12.82 -3.29 20.92
C GLN A 255 13.73 -4.00 19.90
N VAL A 256 13.84 -3.45 18.70
CA VAL A 256 14.71 -4.02 17.64
C VAL A 256 16.17 -4.04 18.09
N ASN A 257 16.66 -2.96 18.72
CA ASN A 257 18.03 -2.92 19.25
C ASN A 257 18.30 -4.04 20.27
N ARG A 258 17.36 -4.28 21.18
CA ARG A 258 17.44 -5.35 22.18
C ARG A 258 17.36 -6.73 21.54
N HIS A 259 16.47 -6.95 20.58
CA HIS A 259 16.37 -8.23 19.87
C HIS A 259 17.68 -8.59 19.20
N PHE A 260 18.28 -7.66 18.44
CA PHE A 260 19.60 -7.89 17.84
C PHE A 260 20.68 -8.22 18.88
N ALA A 261 20.67 -7.56 20.03
CA ALA A 261 21.61 -7.88 21.12
C ALA A 261 21.42 -9.31 21.66
N THR A 262 20.18 -9.82 21.77
CA THR A 262 19.96 -11.21 22.19
C THR A 262 20.55 -12.24 21.21
N HIS A 263 20.72 -11.88 19.94
CA HIS A 263 21.39 -12.71 18.93
C HIS A 263 22.91 -12.49 18.85
N GLY A 264 23.49 -11.71 19.77
CA GLY A 264 24.92 -11.37 19.76
C GLY A 264 25.35 -10.53 18.56
N ASP A 265 24.42 -9.81 17.92
CA ASP A 265 24.74 -8.97 16.77
C ASP A 265 25.42 -7.67 17.23
N GLU A 266 26.65 -7.43 16.80
CA GLU A 266 27.43 -6.23 17.14
C GLU A 266 27.63 -5.28 15.95
N ARG A 267 26.91 -5.50 14.84
CA ARG A 267 27.11 -4.75 13.58
C ARG A 267 26.66 -3.29 13.61
N LEU A 268 25.97 -2.86 14.67
CA LEU A 268 25.56 -1.47 14.83
C LEU A 268 26.79 -0.61 15.16
N SER A 269 27.17 0.28 14.24
CA SER A 269 28.25 1.24 14.50
C SER A 269 27.83 2.33 15.50
N PHE A 270 28.82 2.96 16.14
CA PHE A 270 28.59 4.09 17.03
C PHE A 270 27.91 5.27 16.31
N GLU A 271 28.29 5.58 15.07
CA GLU A 271 27.68 6.65 14.27
C GLU A 271 26.20 6.38 13.95
N GLN A 272 25.83 5.11 13.70
CA GLN A 272 24.43 4.72 13.52
C GLN A 272 23.66 4.83 14.83
N ALA A 273 24.26 4.39 15.94
CA ALA A 273 23.65 4.53 17.26
C ALA A 273 23.38 6.00 17.62
N GLU A 274 24.36 6.88 17.43
CA GLU A 274 24.22 8.32 17.69
C GLU A 274 23.13 8.94 16.82
N TYR A 275 23.10 8.58 15.53
CA TYR A 275 22.05 9.05 14.62
C TYR A 275 20.64 8.65 15.08
N TYR A 276 20.46 7.40 15.51
CA TYR A 276 19.18 6.92 16.03
C TYR A 276 18.78 7.60 17.34
N ALA A 277 19.71 7.82 18.26
CA ALA A 277 19.48 8.57 19.48
C ALA A 277 19.07 10.03 19.18
N GLY A 278 19.68 10.65 18.15
CA GLY A 278 19.32 11.98 17.66
C GLY A 278 17.91 12.05 17.08
N LEU A 279 17.51 11.05 16.27
CA LEU A 279 16.13 10.94 15.77
C LEU A 279 15.13 10.76 16.92
N ALA A 280 15.43 9.91 17.90
CA ALA A 280 14.59 9.71 19.07
C ALA A 280 14.39 11.01 19.87
N SER A 281 15.44 11.81 20.05
CA SER A 281 15.35 13.13 20.69
C SER A 281 14.46 14.11 19.91
N GLN A 282 14.58 14.16 18.58
CA GLN A 282 13.72 15.00 17.74
C GLN A 282 12.25 14.56 17.79
N VAL A 283 12.00 13.26 17.87
CA VAL A 283 10.65 12.70 18.03
C VAL A 283 10.07 13.04 19.40
N TYR A 284 10.84 12.80 20.45
CA TYR A 284 10.41 13.07 21.82
C TYR A 284 10.09 14.56 22.07
N SER A 285 10.91 15.46 21.52
CA SER A 285 10.69 16.91 21.61
C SER A 285 9.59 17.43 20.68
N GLY A 286 8.96 16.57 19.87
CA GLY A 286 7.92 16.96 18.92
C GLY A 286 8.43 17.69 17.67
N LYS A 287 9.76 17.85 17.51
CA LYS A 287 10.37 18.46 16.31
C LYS A 287 10.23 17.58 15.06
N LYS A 288 10.05 16.27 15.25
CA LYS A 288 9.85 15.29 14.16
C LYS A 288 8.73 14.34 14.52
N SER A 289 7.90 13.96 13.55
CA SER A 289 6.88 12.92 13.74
C SER A 289 7.50 11.52 13.62
N ASP A 290 6.86 10.50 14.21
CA ASP A 290 7.27 9.10 14.08
C ASP A 290 7.49 8.69 12.60
N PRO A 291 6.56 8.99 11.66
CA PRO A 291 6.73 8.62 10.26
C PRO A 291 7.92 9.31 9.61
N ALA A 292 8.17 10.57 9.95
CA ALA A 292 9.30 11.33 9.43
C ALA A 292 10.64 10.82 9.99
N ALA A 293 10.68 10.34 11.22
CA ALA A 293 11.88 9.75 11.81
C ALA A 293 12.22 8.40 11.18
N PHE A 294 11.21 7.54 11.02
CA PHE A 294 11.32 6.31 10.26
C PHE A 294 11.75 6.56 8.80
N GLY A 295 11.13 7.50 8.09
CA GLY A 295 11.51 7.86 6.72
C GLY A 295 12.96 8.36 6.61
N ALA A 296 13.39 9.22 7.55
CA ALA A 296 14.77 9.71 7.59
C ALA A 296 15.77 8.57 7.80
N ALA A 297 15.49 7.63 8.70
CA ALA A 297 16.32 6.46 8.94
C ALA A 297 16.37 5.52 7.72
N ALA A 298 15.25 5.34 7.02
CA ALA A 298 15.20 4.53 5.79
C ALA A 298 16.14 5.10 4.71
N ILE A 299 16.12 6.42 4.51
CA ILE A 299 17.01 7.12 3.57
C ILE A 299 18.48 6.97 3.99
N LYS A 300 18.79 7.07 5.29
CA LYS A 300 20.18 6.91 5.78
C LYS A 300 20.70 5.50 5.45
N TRP A 301 19.93 4.45 5.72
CA TRP A 301 20.32 3.08 5.39
C TRP A 301 20.43 2.83 3.88
N ALA A 302 19.50 3.38 3.08
CA ALA A 302 19.54 3.23 1.63
C ALA A 302 20.78 3.88 0.97
N ARG A 303 21.43 4.86 1.63
CA ARG A 303 22.67 5.47 1.11
C ARG A 303 23.93 4.66 1.40
N GLN A 304 23.84 3.61 2.22
CA GLN A 304 24.97 2.76 2.61
C GLN A 304 25.22 1.56 1.67
N PHE A 305 24.54 1.51 0.52
CA PHE A 305 24.72 0.50 -0.54
C PHE A 305 26.03 0.71 -1.31
N PRO A 306 27.20 0.45 -0.69
CA PRO A 306 27.97 -0.75 -1.05
C PRO A 306 28.72 -1.48 0.10
N GLN A 307 28.72 -1.00 1.36
CA GLN A 307 29.65 -1.51 2.40
C GLN A 307 29.13 -2.64 3.30
N ASP A 308 27.81 -2.89 3.35
CA ASP A 308 27.22 -4.07 3.99
C ASP A 308 25.77 -4.21 3.47
N ARG A 309 25.63 -4.77 2.26
CA ARG A 309 24.39 -4.65 1.48
C ARG A 309 23.18 -5.25 2.20
N SER A 310 23.32 -6.38 2.89
CA SER A 310 22.19 -7.04 3.55
C SER A 310 21.66 -6.23 4.73
N THR A 311 22.53 -5.77 5.62
CA THR A 311 22.17 -4.91 6.76
C THR A 311 21.55 -3.60 6.29
N ALA A 312 22.09 -2.99 5.22
CA ALA A 312 21.53 -1.79 4.62
C ALA A 312 20.14 -2.01 4.01
N MET A 313 19.91 -3.14 3.34
CA MET A 313 18.58 -3.52 2.82
C MET A 313 17.57 -3.70 3.95
N VAL A 314 17.92 -4.44 5.00
CA VAL A 314 17.03 -4.68 6.14
C VAL A 314 16.72 -3.39 6.88
N GLY A 315 17.74 -2.56 7.15
CA GLY A 315 17.58 -1.26 7.76
C GLY A 315 16.64 -0.34 6.97
N ALA A 316 16.84 -0.22 5.65
CA ALA A 316 15.97 0.58 4.80
C ALA A 316 14.53 0.07 4.81
N ALA A 317 14.34 -1.26 4.71
CA ALA A 317 13.01 -1.88 4.70
C ALA A 317 12.26 -1.69 6.04
N PHE A 318 12.90 -1.97 7.17
CA PHE A 318 12.28 -1.87 8.50
C PHE A 318 11.83 -0.45 8.81
N ASN A 319 12.68 0.52 8.49
CA ASN A 319 12.36 1.92 8.71
C ASN A 319 11.28 2.40 7.74
N SER A 320 11.24 1.93 6.49
CA SER A 320 10.14 2.26 5.57
C SER A 320 8.80 1.70 6.05
N ALA A 321 8.78 0.46 6.54
CA ALA A 321 7.59 -0.16 7.11
C ALA A 321 7.12 0.57 8.39
N GLY A 322 8.06 0.93 9.26
CA GLY A 322 7.80 1.74 10.44
C GLY A 322 7.16 3.09 10.09
N ALA A 323 7.62 3.75 9.02
CA ALA A 323 7.06 5.04 8.58
C ALA A 323 5.59 4.92 8.21
N LEU A 324 5.23 3.85 7.49
CA LEU A 324 3.87 3.61 7.03
C LEU A 324 2.93 3.22 8.18
N ILE A 325 3.36 2.30 9.04
CA ILE A 325 2.56 1.85 10.20
C ILE A 325 2.35 3.03 11.16
N SER A 326 3.42 3.75 11.50
CA SER A 326 3.31 4.93 12.37
C SER A 326 2.47 6.03 11.73
N GLY A 327 2.52 6.20 10.40
CA GLY A 327 1.67 7.14 9.67
C GLY A 327 0.19 6.80 9.81
N ALA A 328 -0.17 5.53 9.66
CA ALA A 328 -1.53 5.04 9.86
C ALA A 328 -2.01 5.23 11.31
N VAL A 329 -1.16 4.89 12.29
CA VAL A 329 -1.47 5.07 13.73
C VAL A 329 -1.64 6.55 14.07
N GLN A 330 -0.74 7.41 13.59
CA GLN A 330 -0.77 8.84 13.89
C GLN A 330 -1.99 9.51 13.23
N LYS A 331 -2.31 9.16 11.98
CA LYS A 331 -3.55 9.61 11.30
C LYS A 331 -4.80 9.21 12.09
N LYS A 332 -4.85 7.99 12.62
CA LYS A 332 -5.95 7.54 13.50
C LYS A 332 -6.01 8.37 14.79
N GLN A 333 -4.88 8.71 15.40
CA GLN A 333 -4.83 9.56 16.61
C GLN A 333 -5.26 11.02 16.34
N TYR A 334 -4.94 11.57 15.16
CA TYR A 334 -5.44 12.88 14.72
C TYR A 334 -6.96 12.86 14.50
N LYS A 335 -7.48 11.86 13.77
CA LYS A 335 -8.92 11.71 13.50
C LYS A 335 -9.76 11.52 14.78
N THR A 336 -9.21 10.82 15.76
CA THR A 336 -9.90 10.55 17.06
C THR A 336 -9.70 11.67 18.08
N GLY A 337 -8.89 12.69 17.77
CA GLY A 337 -8.52 13.75 18.73
C GLY A 337 -7.65 13.27 19.90
N ASN A 338 -7.26 11.99 19.94
CA ASN A 338 -6.46 11.41 21.02
C ASN A 338 -5.08 12.08 21.14
N ILE A 339 -4.51 12.53 20.03
CA ILE A 339 -3.23 13.25 20.05
C ILE A 339 -3.34 14.59 20.78
N LEU A 340 -4.50 15.26 20.68
CA LEU A 340 -4.78 16.54 21.34
C LEU A 340 -5.03 16.37 22.85
N ARG A 341 -5.62 15.23 23.25
CA ARG A 341 -5.85 14.88 24.66
C ARG A 341 -4.55 14.56 25.42
N ASN A 342 -3.53 14.05 24.72
CA ASN A 342 -2.24 13.70 25.32
C ASN A 342 -1.27 14.89 25.38
N THR A 343 -1.36 15.85 24.47
CA THR A 343 -0.56 17.10 24.53
C THR A 343 -0.80 17.93 25.79
N THR A 344 -1.98 17.82 26.41
CA THR A 344 -2.29 18.52 27.67
C THR A 344 -1.50 17.99 28.87
N ARG A 345 -1.08 16.71 28.84
CA ARG A 345 -0.21 16.12 29.89
C ARG A 345 1.25 16.54 29.78
N ILE A 346 1.74 16.82 28.57
CA ILE A 346 3.14 17.26 28.35
C ILE A 346 3.34 18.70 28.82
N ARG A 347 2.33 19.57 28.70
CA ARG A 347 2.42 20.96 29.18
C ARG A 347 2.26 21.10 30.69
N SER A 348 1.61 20.17 31.39
CA SER A 348 1.43 20.24 32.85
C SER A 348 2.62 19.72 33.66
N GLY A 349 3.62 19.09 33.03
CA GLY A 349 4.84 18.60 33.70
C GLY A 349 6.02 19.58 33.69
N SER A 350 5.87 20.75 33.06
CA SER A 350 6.90 21.79 32.95
C SER A 350 6.53 22.98 33.85
N THR A 351 6.50 22.77 35.16
CA THR A 351 6.69 23.91 36.08
C THR A 351 8.16 24.29 36.05
N ALA A 352 8.43 25.49 35.53
CA ALA A 352 9.73 26.12 35.53
C ALA A 352 10.28 26.19 36.96
N GLY A 353 11.28 25.38 37.26
CA GLY A 353 12.22 25.63 38.33
C GLY A 353 13.44 26.31 37.74
N THR A 354 13.62 27.58 38.06
CA THR A 354 14.89 28.32 37.92
C THR A 354 14.93 29.38 39.01
N PRO A 355 16.10 29.65 39.61
CA PRO A 355 17.16 28.75 40.10
C PRO A 355 16.91 28.29 41.54
#